data_AF-A0A7C0USE5-F1
#
_entry.id   AF-A0A7C0USE5-F1
#
_cell.length_a   1.000
_cell.length_b   1.000
_cell.length_c   1.000
_cell.angle_alpha   90.00
_cell.angle_beta   90.00
_cell.angle_gamma   90.00
#
_symmetry.space_group_name_H-M   'P 1'
#
loop_
_entity.id
_entity.type
_entity.pdbx_description
1 polymer ?
#
loop_
_entity_poly.entity_id
_entity_poly.type
_entity_poly.pdbx_seq_one_letter_code
_entity_poly.pdbx_strand_id
1 'polypeptide(L)'
;MVIKCPVCGEENPDDATICKACGAPLENSSEKKAKSGKVLIAIFIFAILVVVAIVAAPIIYKSVPPHNKTDDSDGDGMPDEWELANGLNPNDPGDRNSDADSDGLTNYEEYQLGTDPQNPDTDGDGIPDGLDLIPKADAGIRVTITKIRIKDFVDFPRKPTGQIFARIYVDDNLVGEVPSEPAELEIDKIYDVNWSITTNVSDDRPHKVRIEIYDKDLIGEEMLDINGDSPSKDKAGYYLEINYYLGTGDVGRTQTSDPNNPPDGSNDG
;
A
#
# COMPACT_ATOMS: atom_id res chain seq x y z
N MET A 1 2.72 4.33 -46.12
CA MET A 1 2.26 3.06 -45.51
C MET A 1 0.75 3.18 -45.30
N VAL A 2 0.03 2.10 -45.00
CA VAL A 2 -1.40 2.17 -44.66
C VAL A 2 -1.62 1.41 -43.36
N ILE A 3 -2.55 1.91 -42.54
CA ILE A 3 -2.95 1.25 -41.29
C ILE A 3 -4.32 0.65 -41.51
N LYS A 4 -4.43 -0.65 -41.24
CA LYS A 4 -5.72 -1.35 -41.25
C LYS A 4 -6.41 -1.14 -39.91
N CYS A 5 -7.68 -0.74 -39.98
CA CYS A 5 -8.50 -0.64 -38.79
C CYS A 5 -8.69 -2.03 -38.15
N PRO A 6 -8.35 -2.23 -36.87
CA PRO A 6 -8.51 -3.52 -36.21
C PRO A 6 -9.98 -3.92 -36.04
N VAL A 7 -10.90 -2.95 -36.10
CA VAL A 7 -12.34 -3.17 -35.87
C VAL A 7 -13.09 -3.52 -37.15
N CYS A 8 -12.85 -2.81 -38.26
CA CYS A 8 -13.59 -3.00 -39.51
C CYS A 8 -12.74 -3.38 -40.72
N GLY A 9 -11.42 -3.45 -40.57
CA GLY A 9 -10.49 -3.85 -41.63
C GLY A 9 -10.21 -2.80 -42.71
N GLU A 10 -10.86 -1.63 -42.65
CA GLU A 10 -10.67 -0.55 -43.63
C GLU A 10 -9.22 -0.02 -43.61
N GLU A 11 -8.65 0.21 -44.79
CA GLU A 11 -7.33 0.81 -44.94
C GLU A 11 -7.40 2.34 -44.82
N ASN A 12 -6.57 2.88 -43.94
CA ASN A 12 -6.47 4.31 -43.65
C ASN A 12 -5.03 4.80 -43.91
N PRO A 13 -4.84 6.10 -44.19
CA PRO A 13 -3.51 6.71 -44.23
C PRO A 13 -2.68 6.39 -42.98
N ASP A 14 -1.36 6.30 -43.12
CA ASP A 14 -0.44 5.95 -42.03
C ASP A 14 -0.29 7.03 -40.96
N ASP A 15 -0.87 8.20 -41.13
CA ASP A 15 -0.98 9.27 -40.13
C ASP A 15 -2.38 9.38 -39.51
N ALA A 16 -3.35 8.58 -39.98
CA ALA A 16 -4.72 8.61 -39.46
C ALA A 16 -4.77 8.08 -38.03
N THR A 17 -5.36 8.85 -37.13
CA THR A 17 -5.58 8.47 -35.72
C THR A 17 -6.96 7.85 -35.48
N ILE A 18 -7.87 7.99 -36.44
CA ILE A 18 -9.25 7.48 -36.38
C ILE A 18 -9.63 6.88 -37.74
N CYS A 19 -10.31 5.74 -37.72
CA CYS A 19 -10.78 5.06 -38.91
C CYS A 19 -11.87 5.86 -39.62
N LYS A 20 -11.65 6.19 -40.89
CA LYS A 20 -12.57 6.98 -41.72
C LYS A 20 -13.95 6.33 -41.90
N ALA A 21 -14.05 5.01 -41.75
CA ALA A 21 -15.28 4.26 -42.00
C ALA A 21 -16.13 4.02 -40.75
N CYS A 22 -15.50 3.72 -39.61
CA CYS A 22 -16.23 3.33 -38.39
C CYS A 22 -15.95 4.22 -37.17
N GLY A 23 -15.00 5.17 -37.26
CA GLY A 23 -14.65 6.06 -36.16
C GLY A 23 -13.83 5.41 -35.03
N ALA A 24 -13.38 4.16 -35.19
CA ALA A 24 -12.53 3.50 -34.20
C ALA A 24 -11.11 4.11 -34.20
N PRO A 25 -10.46 4.27 -33.03
CA PRO A 25 -9.08 4.75 -32.96
C PRO A 25 -8.12 3.79 -33.67
N LEU A 26 -7.17 4.36 -34.39
CA LEU A 26 -6.10 3.64 -35.07
C LEU A 26 -4.82 3.85 -34.26
N GLU A 27 -4.38 2.82 -33.53
CA GLU A 27 -3.14 2.88 -32.77
C GLU A 27 -1.96 2.97 -33.74
N ASN A 28 -1.26 4.10 -33.69
CA ASN A 28 -0.18 4.38 -34.60
C ASN A 28 1.17 4.13 -33.92
N SER A 29 2.04 3.38 -34.61
CA SER A 29 3.30 2.78 -34.14
C SER A 29 4.44 3.75 -33.76
N SER A 30 4.12 4.97 -33.33
CA SER A 30 5.07 6.06 -33.06
C SER A 30 5.75 6.05 -31.69
N GLU A 31 5.58 5.02 -30.85
CA GLU A 31 6.31 4.92 -29.56
C GLU A 31 7.67 4.19 -29.64
N LYS A 32 8.27 4.06 -30.83
CA LYS A 32 9.60 3.44 -30.99
C LYS A 32 10.81 4.34 -30.65
N LYS A 33 10.63 5.46 -29.95
CA LYS A 33 11.70 6.44 -29.68
C LYS A 33 11.88 6.80 -28.20
N ALA A 34 12.03 5.81 -27.32
CA ALA A 34 12.49 6.03 -25.93
C ALA A 34 13.34 4.86 -25.38
N LYS A 35 14.20 4.24 -26.20
CA LYS A 35 15.18 3.24 -25.76
C LYS A 35 16.60 3.81 -25.84
N SER A 36 16.97 4.64 -24.86
CA SER A 36 18.39 5.00 -24.67
C SER A 36 18.75 5.35 -23.21
N GLY A 37 17.78 5.75 -22.37
CA GLY A 37 18.01 5.96 -20.93
C GLY A 37 17.73 4.73 -20.06
N LYS A 38 16.79 3.88 -20.47
CA LYS A 38 16.37 2.69 -19.70
C LYS A 38 17.42 1.57 -19.66
N VAL A 39 18.29 1.48 -20.67
CA VAL A 39 19.32 0.42 -20.73
C VAL A 39 20.44 0.67 -19.72
N LEU A 40 20.88 1.92 -19.52
CA LEU A 40 21.91 2.23 -18.52
C LEU A 40 21.37 2.07 -17.09
N ILE A 41 20.12 2.47 -16.85
CA ILE A 41 19.46 2.31 -15.55
C ILE A 41 19.18 0.82 -15.26
N ALA A 42 18.73 0.04 -16.24
CA ALA A 42 18.57 -1.40 -16.08
C ALA A 42 19.90 -2.13 -15.83
N ILE A 43 20.99 -1.72 -16.48
CA ILE A 43 22.33 -2.29 -16.21
C ILE A 43 22.82 -1.90 -14.82
N PHE A 44 22.56 -0.68 -14.35
CA PHE A 44 22.91 -0.25 -12.99
C PHE A 44 22.06 -0.94 -11.92
N ILE A 45 20.74 -1.06 -12.12
CA ILE A 45 19.84 -1.78 -11.21
C ILE A 45 20.19 -3.26 -11.18
N PHE A 46 20.47 -3.88 -12.33
CA PHE A 46 20.90 -5.28 -12.39
C PHE A 46 22.27 -5.48 -11.71
N ALA A 47 23.23 -4.58 -11.92
CA ALA A 47 24.53 -4.65 -11.23
C ALA A 47 24.40 -4.44 -9.72
N ILE A 48 23.50 -3.56 -9.26
CA ILE A 48 23.22 -3.35 -7.83
C ILE A 48 22.51 -4.55 -7.24
N LEU A 49 21.50 -5.12 -7.90
CA LEU A 49 20.81 -6.34 -7.45
C LEU A 49 21.75 -7.55 -7.40
N VAL A 50 22.65 -7.70 -8.37
CA VAL A 50 23.68 -8.76 -8.36
C VAL A 50 24.71 -8.53 -7.24
N VAL A 51 25.12 -7.30 -6.97
CA VAL A 51 26.04 -6.99 -5.87
C VAL A 51 25.37 -7.16 -4.50
N VAL A 52 24.10 -6.77 -4.35
CA VAL A 52 23.30 -7.02 -3.13
C VAL A 52 23.10 -8.52 -2.94
N ALA A 53 22.77 -9.29 -3.98
CA ALA A 53 22.70 -10.74 -3.90
C ALA A 53 24.06 -11.36 -3.49
N ILE A 54 25.19 -10.93 -4.06
CA ILE A 54 26.52 -11.47 -3.72
C ILE A 54 26.97 -11.08 -2.30
N VAL A 55 26.60 -9.88 -1.81
CA VAL A 55 27.04 -9.35 -0.51
C VAL A 55 26.07 -9.71 0.63
N ALA A 56 24.77 -9.88 0.34
CA ALA A 56 23.73 -10.26 1.32
C ALA A 56 23.48 -11.78 1.41
N ALA A 57 23.68 -12.54 0.33
CA ALA A 57 23.56 -14.01 0.37
C ALA A 57 24.47 -14.71 1.40
N PRO A 58 25.68 -14.20 1.76
CA PRO A 58 26.49 -14.84 2.80
C PRO A 58 26.07 -14.52 4.24
N ILE A 59 25.16 -13.56 4.48
CA ILE A 59 24.91 -13.04 5.84
C ILE A 59 23.54 -13.44 6.42
N ILE A 60 22.57 -13.90 5.61
CA ILE A 60 21.27 -14.42 6.13
C ILE A 60 21.18 -15.96 6.15
N TYR A 61 22.17 -16.69 5.62
CA TYR A 61 22.10 -18.16 5.57
C TYR A 61 22.68 -18.87 6.82
N LYS A 62 22.13 -18.62 8.00
CA LYS A 62 22.28 -19.47 9.21
C LYS A 62 21.05 -19.26 10.09
N SER A 63 20.15 -20.20 10.34
CA SER A 63 20.19 -21.66 10.21
C SER A 63 18.76 -22.15 10.07
N VAL A 64 18.36 -22.53 8.85
CA VAL A 64 17.21 -23.43 8.67
C VAL A 64 17.59 -24.73 9.40
N PRO A 65 16.78 -25.25 10.34
CA PRO A 65 17.07 -26.54 10.95
C PRO A 65 17.25 -27.56 9.82
N PRO A 66 18.25 -28.46 9.88
CA PRO A 66 18.43 -29.44 8.82
C PRO A 66 17.22 -30.38 8.85
N HIS A 67 16.21 -30.09 8.03
CA HIS A 67 15.17 -31.05 7.73
C HIS A 67 15.86 -32.18 6.98
N ASN A 68 15.79 -33.32 7.64
CA ASN A 68 16.56 -34.51 7.39
C ASN A 68 16.19 -35.07 6.02
N LYS A 69 17.08 -34.89 5.03
CA LYS A 69 17.11 -35.55 3.71
C LYS A 69 15.73 -35.61 3.04
N THR A 70 15.31 -34.49 2.45
CA THR A 70 14.14 -34.40 1.59
C THR A 70 14.38 -35.23 0.33
N ASP A 71 13.60 -36.28 0.15
CA ASP A 71 13.47 -36.88 -1.17
C ASP A 71 12.84 -35.82 -2.10
N ASP A 72 13.32 -35.80 -3.34
CA ASP A 72 12.89 -34.96 -4.47
C ASP A 72 12.78 -35.97 -5.63
N SER A 73 11.62 -36.61 -5.70
CA SER A 73 11.38 -37.87 -6.39
C SER A 73 11.38 -37.69 -7.92
N ASP A 74 10.99 -36.53 -8.41
CA ASP A 74 11.06 -36.17 -9.82
C ASP A 74 12.25 -35.28 -10.21
N GLY A 75 13.03 -34.83 -9.22
CA GLY A 75 14.29 -34.13 -9.41
C GLY A 75 14.11 -32.71 -9.91
N ASP A 76 12.98 -32.10 -9.56
CA ASP A 76 12.60 -30.78 -10.04
C ASP A 76 13.06 -29.64 -9.09
N GLY A 77 13.59 -30.01 -7.92
CA GLY A 77 14.15 -29.08 -6.94
C GLY A 77 13.15 -28.61 -5.87
N MET A 78 11.91 -29.11 -5.88
CA MET A 78 10.98 -29.03 -4.76
C MET A 78 11.05 -30.32 -3.92
N PRO A 79 11.00 -30.24 -2.58
CA PRO A 79 10.91 -31.43 -1.72
C PRO A 79 9.57 -32.15 -1.82
N ASP A 80 9.57 -33.49 -1.87
CA ASP A 80 8.35 -34.32 -1.90
C ASP A 80 7.37 -33.97 -0.76
N GLU A 81 7.91 -33.69 0.42
CA GLU A 81 7.13 -33.33 1.60
C GLU A 81 6.45 -31.97 1.45
N TRP A 82 7.13 -31.00 0.83
CA TRP A 82 6.58 -29.67 0.58
C TRP A 82 5.52 -29.74 -0.52
N GLU A 83 5.81 -30.43 -1.61
CA GLU A 83 4.86 -30.62 -2.71
C GLU A 83 3.56 -31.27 -2.22
N LEU A 84 3.67 -32.37 -1.47
CA LEU A 84 2.50 -33.05 -0.90
C LEU A 84 1.73 -32.15 0.08
N ALA A 85 2.43 -31.34 0.87
CA ALA A 85 1.80 -30.42 1.82
C ALA A 85 1.01 -29.30 1.13
N ASN A 86 1.43 -28.90 -0.07
CA ASN A 86 0.82 -27.82 -0.86
C ASN A 86 -0.03 -28.35 -2.03
N GLY A 87 -0.39 -29.63 -2.02
CA GLY A 87 -1.31 -30.22 -3.01
C GLY A 87 -0.73 -30.43 -4.40
N LEU A 88 0.59 -30.41 -4.53
CA LEU A 88 1.34 -30.71 -5.75
C LEU A 88 1.68 -32.21 -5.83
N ASN A 89 2.31 -32.63 -6.93
CA ASN A 89 2.62 -34.01 -7.22
C ASN A 89 4.14 -34.27 -7.23
N PRO A 90 4.70 -34.92 -6.18
CA PRO A 90 6.13 -35.24 -6.08
C PRO A 90 6.74 -36.13 -7.18
N ASN A 91 5.95 -36.54 -8.17
CA ASN A 91 6.37 -37.39 -9.26
C ASN A 91 6.11 -36.75 -10.64
N ASP A 92 5.74 -35.47 -10.68
CA ASP A 92 5.51 -34.71 -11.90
C ASP A 92 6.40 -33.47 -11.97
N PRO A 93 7.59 -33.58 -12.59
CA PRO A 93 8.56 -32.48 -12.64
C PRO A 93 8.09 -31.31 -13.51
N GLY A 94 6.91 -31.41 -14.12
CA GLY A 94 6.26 -30.35 -14.88
C GLY A 94 5.50 -29.38 -14.00
N ASP A 95 5.00 -29.81 -12.83
CA ASP A 95 4.08 -29.02 -12.02
C ASP A 95 4.78 -27.85 -11.32
N ARG A 96 6.09 -27.92 -11.05
CA ARG A 96 6.90 -26.74 -10.64
C ARG A 96 6.75 -25.52 -11.53
N ASN A 97 6.44 -25.71 -12.81
CA ASN A 97 6.31 -24.62 -13.79
C ASN A 97 4.84 -24.22 -13.99
N SER A 98 3.92 -24.85 -13.29
CA SER A 98 2.51 -24.46 -13.27
C SER A 98 2.29 -23.37 -12.24
N ASP A 99 1.21 -22.64 -12.42
CA ASP A 99 0.69 -21.58 -11.55
C ASP A 99 -0.68 -22.08 -11.10
N ALA A 100 -0.73 -22.66 -9.89
CA ALA A 100 -1.87 -23.47 -9.46
C ALA A 100 -3.06 -22.61 -9.00
N ASP A 101 -2.82 -21.40 -8.50
CA ASP A 101 -3.84 -20.46 -8.03
C ASP A 101 -4.06 -19.25 -8.95
N SER A 102 -3.28 -19.14 -10.02
CA SER A 102 -3.38 -18.13 -11.09
C SER A 102 -3.07 -16.70 -10.64
N ASP A 103 -2.12 -16.56 -9.72
CA ASP A 103 -1.66 -15.27 -9.19
C ASP A 103 -0.47 -14.67 -9.97
N GLY A 104 0.17 -15.48 -10.81
CA GLY A 104 1.32 -15.11 -11.64
C GLY A 104 2.68 -15.64 -11.19
N LEU A 105 2.75 -16.40 -10.09
CA LEU A 105 3.92 -17.15 -9.66
C LEU A 105 3.82 -18.62 -10.11
N THR A 106 4.96 -19.22 -10.42
CA THR A 106 5.02 -20.67 -10.55
C THR A 106 5.14 -21.32 -9.17
N ASN A 107 4.65 -22.54 -9.02
CA ASN A 107 4.75 -23.33 -7.79
C ASN A 107 6.18 -23.37 -7.21
N TYR A 108 7.21 -23.38 -8.07
CA TYR A 108 8.60 -23.30 -7.64
C TYR A 108 9.02 -21.93 -7.13
N GLU A 109 8.56 -20.85 -7.75
CA GLU A 109 8.80 -19.49 -7.25
C GLU A 109 8.12 -19.31 -5.89
N GLU A 110 6.93 -19.85 -5.71
CA GLU A 110 6.21 -19.85 -4.44
C GLU A 110 6.91 -20.67 -3.36
N TYR A 111 7.46 -21.84 -3.71
CA TYR A 111 8.35 -22.58 -2.82
C TYR A 111 9.56 -21.73 -2.36
N GLN A 112 10.15 -20.95 -3.27
CA GLN A 112 11.29 -20.09 -2.96
C GLN A 112 10.92 -18.88 -2.09
N LEU A 113 9.74 -18.30 -2.31
CA LEU A 113 9.22 -17.16 -1.53
C LEU A 113 8.58 -17.63 -0.21
N GLY A 114 8.17 -18.89 -0.15
CA GLY A 114 7.44 -19.51 0.94
C GLY A 114 5.97 -19.07 0.99
N THR A 115 5.39 -18.69 -0.14
CA THR A 115 3.95 -18.44 -0.33
C THR A 115 3.20 -19.77 -0.50
N ASP A 116 1.87 -19.74 -0.52
CA ASP A 116 1.01 -20.92 -0.65
C ASP A 116 0.53 -21.06 -2.10
N PRO A 117 0.98 -22.09 -2.86
CA PRO A 117 0.65 -22.26 -4.27
C PRO A 117 -0.80 -22.61 -4.57
N GLN A 118 -1.65 -22.64 -3.55
CA GLN A 118 -3.08 -22.82 -3.69
C GLN A 118 -3.87 -21.57 -3.29
N ASN A 119 -3.18 -20.49 -2.91
CA ASN A 119 -3.78 -19.28 -2.41
C ASN A 119 -3.15 -18.07 -3.10
N PRO A 120 -3.88 -17.40 -4.01
CA PRO A 120 -3.29 -16.39 -4.88
C PRO A 120 -2.86 -15.10 -4.17
N ASP A 121 -3.05 -15.01 -2.84
CA ASP A 121 -2.80 -13.86 -1.96
C ASP A 121 -2.53 -14.44 -0.55
N THR A 122 -1.28 -14.84 -0.31
CA THR A 122 -0.83 -15.63 0.85
C THR A 122 -1.05 -14.91 2.17
N ASP A 123 -0.83 -13.60 2.22
CA ASP A 123 -1.04 -12.82 3.44
C ASP A 123 -2.41 -12.13 3.52
N GLY A 124 -3.18 -12.22 2.43
CA GLY A 124 -4.59 -11.85 2.38
C GLY A 124 -4.82 -10.35 2.38
N ASP A 125 -3.89 -9.55 1.88
CA ASP A 125 -3.96 -8.09 1.87
C ASP A 125 -4.76 -7.51 0.67
N GLY A 126 -5.15 -8.38 -0.27
CA GLY A 126 -5.89 -8.07 -1.49
C GLY A 126 -5.01 -7.89 -2.71
N ILE A 127 -3.69 -8.06 -2.60
CA ILE A 127 -2.72 -8.09 -3.69
C ILE A 127 -2.31 -9.54 -3.94
N PRO A 128 -2.44 -10.04 -5.18
CA PRO A 128 -1.97 -11.37 -5.47
C PRO A 128 -0.47 -11.53 -5.22
N ASP A 129 0.04 -12.68 -4.76
CA ASP A 129 1.45 -12.82 -4.36
C ASP A 129 2.41 -12.53 -5.52
N GLY A 130 2.04 -12.92 -6.74
CA GLY A 130 2.76 -12.58 -7.97
C GLY A 130 2.84 -11.09 -8.30
N LEU A 131 2.03 -10.27 -7.64
CA LEU A 131 2.04 -8.81 -7.71
C LEU A 131 2.53 -8.15 -6.42
N ASP A 132 2.65 -8.90 -5.32
CA ASP A 132 3.01 -8.40 -4.00
C ASP A 132 4.55 -8.42 -3.78
N LEU A 133 5.08 -7.32 -3.24
CA LEU A 133 6.49 -7.18 -2.90
C LEU A 133 6.86 -7.85 -1.58
N ILE A 134 5.89 -8.02 -0.67
CA ILE A 134 6.02 -8.72 0.60
C ILE A 134 4.82 -9.66 0.79
N PRO A 135 4.71 -10.74 -0.03
CA PRO A 135 3.55 -11.66 -0.07
C PRO A 135 3.35 -12.51 1.20
N LYS A 136 4.00 -12.16 2.29
CA LYS A 136 4.07 -12.91 3.55
C LYS A 136 3.95 -12.04 4.78
N ALA A 137 3.81 -10.72 4.64
CA ALA A 137 3.82 -9.84 5.80
C ALA A 137 2.91 -8.64 5.61
N ASP A 138 2.08 -8.42 6.64
CA ASP A 138 1.22 -7.26 6.75
C ASP A 138 2.00 -5.96 6.87
N ALA A 139 1.80 -5.01 5.94
CA ALA A 139 2.09 -3.62 6.23
C ALA A 139 0.96 -3.02 7.08
N GLY A 140 1.27 -2.75 8.35
CA GLY A 140 0.32 -2.18 9.31
C GLY A 140 0.55 -0.69 9.55
N ILE A 141 -0.50 0.13 9.39
CA ILE A 141 -0.50 1.51 9.88
C ILE A 141 -1.04 1.53 11.31
N ARG A 142 -0.21 1.95 12.27
CA ARG A 142 -0.66 2.33 13.62
C ARG A 142 -0.71 3.84 13.76
N VAL A 143 -1.90 4.37 14.03
CA VAL A 143 -2.07 5.78 14.39
C VAL A 143 -2.17 5.87 15.91
N THR A 144 -1.36 6.74 16.52
CA THR A 144 -1.41 7.02 17.97
C THR A 144 -1.50 8.52 18.21
N ILE A 145 -2.55 8.97 18.88
CA ILE A 145 -2.69 10.32 19.41
C ILE A 145 -2.17 10.29 20.84
N THR A 146 -1.08 11.02 21.09
CA THR A 146 -0.36 11.02 22.38
C THR A 146 -0.69 12.23 23.24
N LYS A 147 -1.12 13.34 22.61
CA LYS A 147 -1.49 14.57 23.31
C LYS A 147 -2.62 15.27 22.59
N ILE A 148 -3.49 15.89 23.37
CA ILE A 148 -4.59 16.69 22.84
C ILE A 148 -4.82 17.92 23.73
N ARG A 149 -5.20 19.03 23.11
CA ARG A 149 -5.66 20.25 23.79
C ARG A 149 -6.80 20.84 22.98
N ILE A 150 -7.96 21.02 23.61
CA ILE A 150 -9.09 21.69 22.99
C ILE A 150 -9.01 23.19 23.26
N LYS A 151 -9.27 24.02 22.25
CA LYS A 151 -9.16 25.48 22.36
C LYS A 151 -10.50 26.18 22.50
N ASP A 152 -11.50 25.71 21.78
CA ASP A 152 -12.84 26.24 21.89
C ASP A 152 -13.86 25.16 21.48
N PHE A 153 -15.08 25.34 21.96
CA PHE A 153 -16.26 24.60 21.50
C PHE A 153 -17.20 25.61 20.86
N VAL A 154 -17.83 25.27 19.73
CA VAL A 154 -18.82 26.13 19.07
C VAL A 154 -20.18 26.00 19.79
N ASP A 155 -20.16 26.06 21.13
CA ASP A 155 -21.32 25.76 21.97
C ASP A 155 -21.85 26.99 22.70
N PHE A 156 -23.17 27.19 22.63
CA PHE A 156 -23.88 28.15 23.46
C PHE A 156 -24.96 27.45 24.32
N PRO A 157 -24.91 27.56 25.66
CA PRO A 157 -23.89 28.22 26.48
C PRO A 157 -22.54 27.48 26.46
N ARG A 158 -21.44 28.22 26.57
CA ARG A 158 -20.09 27.67 26.55
C ARG A 158 -19.93 26.63 27.66
N LYS A 159 -19.74 25.36 27.29
CA LYS A 159 -19.52 24.28 28.24
C LYS A 159 -18.06 24.29 28.69
N PRO A 160 -17.77 23.99 29.96
CA PRO A 160 -16.39 23.88 30.43
C PRO A 160 -15.69 22.61 29.92
N THR A 161 -16.47 21.59 29.55
CA THR A 161 -16.02 20.29 29.04
C THR A 161 -16.81 19.88 27.79
N GLY A 162 -16.18 19.05 26.94
CA GLY A 162 -16.80 18.38 25.78
C GLY A 162 -16.44 16.89 25.76
N GLN A 163 -17.21 16.06 25.05
CA GLN A 163 -16.95 14.64 24.92
C GLN A 163 -16.20 14.35 23.61
N ILE A 164 -14.89 14.18 23.71
CA ILE A 164 -13.98 14.23 22.58
C ILE A 164 -13.60 12.84 22.10
N PHE A 165 -13.64 12.66 20.79
CA PHE A 165 -13.12 11.48 20.10
C PHE A 165 -12.55 11.86 18.75
N ALA A 166 -11.81 10.93 18.14
CA ALA A 166 -11.20 11.05 16.83
C ALA A 166 -11.73 9.97 15.90
N ARG A 167 -12.01 10.32 14.65
CA ARG A 167 -12.19 9.37 13.55
C ARG A 167 -10.91 9.28 12.75
N ILE A 168 -10.44 8.06 12.53
CA ILE A 168 -9.22 7.77 11.78
C ILE A 168 -9.62 7.12 10.46
N TYR A 169 -9.13 7.68 9.36
CA TYR A 169 -9.34 7.14 8.02
C TYR A 169 -8.00 6.77 7.42
N VAL A 170 -8.02 5.72 6.61
CA VAL A 170 -6.91 5.30 5.76
C VAL A 170 -7.46 5.12 4.35
N ASP A 171 -6.90 5.85 3.40
CA ASP A 171 -7.36 5.90 2.00
C ASP A 171 -8.84 6.23 1.87
N ASP A 172 -9.27 7.24 2.62
CA ASP A 172 -10.66 7.69 2.70
C ASP A 172 -11.65 6.67 3.31
N ASN A 173 -11.19 5.49 3.71
CA ASN A 173 -11.99 4.50 4.45
C ASN A 173 -11.87 4.74 5.95
N LEU A 174 -13.00 4.79 6.65
CA LEU A 174 -13.01 4.90 8.11
C LEU A 174 -12.45 3.61 8.72
N VAL A 175 -11.32 3.74 9.43
CA VAL A 175 -10.70 2.64 10.20
C VAL A 175 -11.37 2.49 11.56
N GLY A 176 -11.71 3.60 12.21
CA GLY A 176 -12.47 3.57 13.46
C GLY A 176 -12.42 4.86 14.27
N GLU A 177 -13.01 4.78 15.47
CA GLU A 177 -13.12 5.87 16.44
C GLU A 177 -12.25 5.60 17.67
N VAL A 178 -11.52 6.62 18.13
CA VAL A 178 -10.69 6.53 19.33
C VAL A 178 -10.87 7.77 20.22
N PRO A 179 -11.01 7.63 21.55
CA PRO A 179 -11.17 6.36 22.27
C PRO A 179 -12.51 5.68 21.96
N SER A 180 -12.68 4.43 22.40
CA SER A 180 -13.91 3.64 22.16
C SER A 180 -15.16 4.26 22.79
N GLU A 181 -14.98 5.08 23.82
CA GLU A 181 -16.00 5.97 24.36
C GLU A 181 -15.44 7.38 24.38
N PRO A 182 -16.20 8.42 23.97
CA PRO A 182 -15.76 9.81 24.00
C PRO A 182 -15.21 10.24 25.37
N ALA A 183 -14.06 10.90 25.37
CA ALA A 183 -13.39 11.36 26.57
C ALA A 183 -13.87 12.75 27.00
N GLU A 184 -14.26 12.93 28.26
CA GLU A 184 -14.61 14.26 28.76
C GLU A 184 -13.36 15.11 28.98
N LEU A 185 -13.17 16.14 28.14
CA LEU A 185 -12.00 17.02 28.16
C LEU A 185 -12.39 18.49 28.39
N GLU A 186 -11.57 19.20 29.17
CA GLU A 186 -11.72 20.63 29.43
C GLU A 186 -11.06 21.48 28.33
N ILE A 187 -11.64 22.66 28.05
CA ILE A 187 -11.00 23.65 27.19
C ILE A 187 -9.68 24.14 27.80
N ASP A 188 -8.75 24.51 26.93
CA ASP A 188 -7.43 25.08 27.21
C ASP A 188 -6.48 24.24 28.08
N LYS A 189 -6.85 23.01 28.43
CA LYS A 189 -6.02 22.06 29.17
C LYS A 189 -5.35 21.06 28.22
N ILE A 190 -4.07 20.78 28.46
CA ILE A 190 -3.32 19.76 27.74
C ILE A 190 -3.53 18.43 28.45
N TYR A 191 -3.89 17.41 27.69
CA TYR A 191 -4.02 16.03 28.15
C TYR A 191 -3.00 15.16 27.44
N ASP A 192 -2.23 14.38 28.20
CA ASP A 192 -1.50 13.24 27.67
C ASP A 192 -2.50 12.08 27.52
N VAL A 193 -2.67 11.61 26.29
CA VAL A 193 -3.58 10.54 25.91
C VAL A 193 -2.81 9.40 25.26
N ASN A 194 -3.46 8.24 25.09
CA ASN A 194 -2.87 7.11 24.36
C ASN A 194 -3.94 6.46 23.50
N TRP A 195 -4.54 7.26 22.61
CA TRP A 195 -5.61 6.81 21.73
C TRP A 195 -4.96 6.22 20.48
N SER A 196 -5.17 4.94 20.23
CA SER A 196 -4.50 4.26 19.12
C SER A 196 -5.42 3.33 18.37
N ILE A 197 -5.17 3.21 17.07
CA ILE A 197 -5.81 2.25 16.19
C ILE A 197 -4.78 1.70 15.20
N THR A 198 -4.96 0.47 14.75
CA THR A 198 -4.08 -0.19 13.77
C THR A 198 -4.92 -0.77 12.64
N THR A 199 -4.46 -0.65 11.41
CA THR A 199 -5.08 -1.27 10.23
C THR A 199 -4.01 -1.85 9.33
N ASN A 200 -4.35 -2.96 8.66
CA ASN A 200 -3.60 -3.42 7.51
C ASN A 200 -3.86 -2.46 6.35
N VAL A 201 -2.85 -2.33 5.53
CA VAL A 201 -2.88 -1.66 4.25
C VAL A 201 -2.00 -2.44 3.31
N SER A 202 -2.20 -2.27 2.01
CA SER A 202 -1.20 -2.77 1.09
C SER A 202 0.13 -2.04 1.29
N ASP A 203 1.21 -2.64 0.85
CA ASP A 203 2.54 -2.03 0.94
C ASP A 203 3.06 -1.60 -0.45
N ASP A 204 2.23 -1.79 -1.47
CA ASP A 204 2.51 -1.49 -2.88
C ASP A 204 2.26 -0.02 -3.26
N ARG A 205 1.65 0.76 -2.36
CA ARG A 205 1.24 2.14 -2.64
C ARG A 205 1.33 3.05 -1.43
N PRO A 206 1.40 4.38 -1.65
CA PRO A 206 1.23 5.34 -0.58
C PRO A 206 -0.18 5.25 0.01
N HIS A 207 -0.26 5.44 1.33
CA HIS A 207 -1.50 5.51 2.08
C HIS A 207 -1.72 6.91 2.64
N LYS A 208 -2.98 7.31 2.66
CA LYS A 208 -3.39 8.60 3.21
C LYS A 208 -4.09 8.39 4.54
N VAL A 209 -3.45 8.80 5.62
CA VAL A 209 -4.05 8.81 6.96
C VAL A 209 -4.73 10.15 7.18
N ARG A 210 -6.02 10.15 7.48
CA ARG A 210 -6.77 11.34 7.84
C ARG A 210 -7.33 11.21 9.26
N ILE A 211 -7.09 12.22 10.08
CA ILE A 211 -7.58 12.28 11.47
C ILE A 211 -8.54 13.44 11.60
N GLU A 212 -9.75 13.14 12.03
CA GLU A 212 -10.81 14.11 12.29
C GLU A 212 -11.14 14.09 13.79
N ILE A 213 -11.25 15.25 14.44
CA ILE A 213 -11.62 15.33 15.87
C ILE A 213 -13.06 15.82 15.99
N TYR A 214 -13.79 15.24 16.93
CA TYR A 214 -15.21 15.52 17.16
C TYR A 214 -15.50 15.78 18.63
N ASP A 215 -16.50 16.62 18.88
CA ASP A 215 -17.20 16.73 20.16
C ASP A 215 -18.59 16.08 20.01
N LYS A 216 -18.92 15.17 20.92
CA LYS A 216 -20.24 14.54 21.01
C LYS A 216 -21.04 15.19 22.11
N ASP A 217 -22.21 15.69 21.77
CA ASP A 217 -23.11 16.28 22.73
C ASP A 217 -24.54 15.73 22.63
N LEU A 218 -25.48 16.37 23.34
CA LEU A 218 -26.87 15.91 23.40
C LEU A 218 -27.64 16.14 22.07
N ILE A 219 -27.15 17.00 21.19
CA ILE A 219 -27.80 17.37 19.93
C ILE A 219 -27.12 16.73 18.71
N GLY A 220 -25.90 16.20 18.86
CA GLY A 220 -25.24 15.40 17.83
C GLY A 220 -23.73 15.31 18.01
N GLU A 221 -23.04 15.21 16.88
CA GLU A 221 -21.58 15.20 16.80
C GLU A 221 -21.15 16.39 15.95
N GLU A 222 -20.27 17.21 16.49
CA GLU A 222 -19.69 18.36 15.80
C GLU A 222 -18.20 18.12 15.56
N MET A 223 -17.76 18.36 14.33
CA MET A 223 -16.36 18.26 13.96
C MET A 223 -15.60 19.51 14.44
N LEU A 224 -14.51 19.30 15.15
CA LEU A 224 -13.68 20.38 15.69
C LEU A 224 -12.59 20.78 14.69
N ASP A 225 -12.26 22.08 14.69
CA ASP A 225 -11.11 22.62 13.99
C ASP A 225 -9.83 22.27 14.76
N ILE A 226 -8.89 21.62 14.08
CA ILE A 226 -7.62 21.12 14.61
C ILE A 226 -6.49 22.15 14.41
N ASN A 227 -6.58 23.07 13.44
CA ASN A 227 -5.47 23.95 13.07
C ASN A 227 -5.52 25.36 13.69
N GLY A 228 -6.63 25.73 14.35
CA GLY A 228 -6.70 26.80 15.34
C GLY A 228 -6.42 28.23 14.88
N ASP A 229 -6.09 28.52 13.61
CA ASP A 229 -5.81 29.90 13.18
C ASP A 229 -5.82 30.15 11.65
N SER A 230 -6.71 29.50 10.88
CA SER A 230 -6.88 29.87 9.46
C SER A 230 -7.99 30.91 9.27
N PRO A 231 -7.67 32.18 8.89
CA PRO A 231 -8.68 33.19 8.58
C PRO A 231 -9.43 32.89 7.26
N SER A 232 -8.90 32.01 6.40
CA SER A 232 -9.64 31.47 5.26
C SER A 232 -10.32 30.17 5.68
N LYS A 233 -11.65 30.15 5.64
CA LYS A 233 -12.52 28.98 5.93
C LYS A 233 -12.40 27.89 4.86
N ASP A 234 -11.20 27.63 4.38
CA ASP A 234 -10.91 26.54 3.47
C ASP A 234 -10.77 25.30 4.35
N LYS A 235 -11.31 24.14 3.92
CA LYS A 235 -11.47 22.93 4.75
C LYS A 235 -10.18 22.32 5.34
N ALA A 236 -9.03 22.96 5.16
CA ALA A 236 -7.70 22.58 5.61
C ALA A 236 -7.49 22.64 7.14
N GLY A 237 -8.49 23.08 7.94
CA GLY A 237 -8.40 23.08 9.41
C GLY A 237 -9.12 21.96 10.13
N TYR A 238 -10.03 21.25 9.47
CA TYR A 238 -10.92 20.30 10.14
C TYR A 238 -10.31 18.90 10.32
N TYR A 239 -9.20 18.61 9.64
CA TYR A 239 -8.57 17.31 9.68
C TYR A 239 -7.06 17.42 9.46
N LEU A 240 -6.32 16.53 10.10
CA LEU A 240 -4.91 16.28 9.84
C LEU A 240 -4.81 15.24 8.73
N GLU A 241 -3.99 15.48 7.71
CA GLU A 241 -3.82 14.53 6.60
C GLU A 241 -2.34 14.22 6.41
N ILE A 242 -1.97 12.99 6.72
CA ILE A 242 -0.59 12.54 6.62
C ILE A 242 -0.51 11.47 5.54
N ASN A 243 0.28 11.78 4.51
CA ASN A 243 0.62 10.82 3.46
C ASN A 243 1.85 10.01 3.91
N TYR A 244 1.69 8.69 3.98
CA TYR A 244 2.72 7.75 4.36
C TYR A 244 3.03 6.80 3.20
N TYR A 245 4.32 6.51 3.03
CA TYR A 245 4.78 5.43 2.18
C TYR A 245 5.20 4.26 3.07
N LEU A 246 4.68 3.09 2.75
CA LEU A 246 5.16 1.81 3.23
C LEU A 246 5.80 1.16 2.01
N GLY A 247 7.06 0.78 2.11
CA GLY A 247 7.67 -0.06 1.09
C GLY A 247 8.71 -0.93 1.75
N THR A 248 9.26 -1.87 0.99
CA THR A 248 10.21 -2.92 1.40
C THR A 248 11.35 -2.40 2.30
N GLY A 249 11.09 -2.30 3.61
CA GLY A 249 12.05 -1.88 4.64
C GLY A 249 12.08 -0.40 5.04
N ASP A 250 11.34 0.50 4.38
CA ASP A 250 11.33 1.94 4.70
C ASP A 250 9.90 2.46 4.96
N VAL A 251 9.68 3.03 6.14
CA VAL A 251 8.43 3.72 6.51
C VAL A 251 8.73 5.22 6.62
N GLY A 252 8.03 6.07 5.85
CA GLY A 252 8.30 7.49 5.84
C GLY A 252 7.14 8.37 5.38
N ARG A 253 7.08 9.62 5.87
CA ARG A 253 6.15 10.64 5.36
C ARG A 253 6.65 11.14 4.01
N THR A 254 5.77 11.19 3.01
CA THR A 254 6.05 12.00 1.82
C THR A 254 5.87 13.47 2.20
N GLN A 255 6.96 14.25 2.27
CA GLN A 255 6.83 15.71 2.38
C GLN A 255 5.95 16.20 1.22
N THR A 256 4.87 16.90 1.55
CA THR A 256 4.05 17.60 0.58
C THR A 256 4.97 18.51 -0.24
N SER A 257 5.02 18.30 -1.56
CA SER A 257 5.92 19.01 -2.47
C SER A 257 5.53 20.48 -2.70
N ASP A 258 4.84 21.12 -1.76
CA ASP A 258 4.42 22.51 -1.85
C ASP A 258 5.34 23.40 -1.00
N PRO A 259 6.31 24.11 -1.60
CA PRO A 259 7.18 25.04 -0.89
C PRO A 259 6.45 26.27 -0.31
N ASN A 260 5.15 26.45 -0.59
CA ASN A 260 4.33 27.53 -0.04
C ASN A 260 3.32 27.07 1.03
N ASN A 261 3.24 25.76 1.32
CA ASN A 261 2.31 25.21 2.32
C ASN A 261 3.05 24.26 3.30
N PRO A 262 3.57 24.79 4.42
CA PRO A 262 4.38 24.03 5.37
C PRO A 262 3.56 22.99 6.18
N PRO A 263 4.22 22.05 6.88
CA PRO A 263 3.62 20.81 7.43
C PRO A 263 2.46 21.06 8.40
N ASP A 264 1.45 20.19 8.37
CA ASP A 264 0.17 20.30 9.09
C ASP A 264 0.22 19.99 10.61
N GLY A 265 1.41 19.99 11.21
CA GLY A 265 1.55 19.98 12.66
C GLY A 265 1.65 18.59 13.33
N SER A 266 1.94 17.54 12.57
CA SER A 266 2.44 16.30 13.17
C SER A 266 3.97 16.39 13.37
N ASN A 267 4.47 16.35 14.62
CA ASN A 267 5.86 16.01 14.94
C ASN A 267 5.96 14.47 14.80
N ASP A 268 6.80 13.78 14.03
CA ASP A 268 8.23 13.48 14.28
C ASP A 268 8.77 13.65 15.71
N GLY A 269 7.89 13.43 16.71
CA GLY A 269 8.23 13.20 18.11
C GLY A 269 7.40 12.06 18.67
#